data_AF-A0A8D1SMF5-F1
#
_entry.id   AF-A0A8D1SMF5-F1
#
_cell.length_a   1.000
_cell.length_b   1.000
_cell.length_c   1.000
_cell.angle_alpha   90.00
_cell.angle_beta   90.00
_cell.angle_gamma   90.00
#
_symmetry.space_group_name_H-M   'P 1'
#
loop_
_entity.id
_entity.type
_entity.pdbx_description
1 polymer ?
#
loop_
_entity_poly.entity_id
_entity_poly.type
_entity_poly.pdbx_seq_one_letter_code
_entity_poly.pdbx_strand_id
1 'polypeptide(L)'
;MAEKEGFPSAHENVSFLRASISSVLFGDLSLEPRRVPGGQPVSCCSGPKVAALTVGTVLLLTGIGAASWAIVTVLLRSDQEPLYPVQVGPGDSRLTVFDETEGTWRLLCSSRSNARVAGLSCEEMGFLRSLTHSELDVRTAGANGTLGFFCVDEGRLPQARRLLEVLSVCDCPRGHFLATTCQDCGHRKLPVDRIVGGQDTSLGRWPWQVSLRYDGAHLCGGSLLSKDWVLTAAHCFPERNRVLSRWRVFAGAVAQTSPHGLQMGVQAVIYHGDYLPFRDPNSEENSNDIALVHLSSSLVLTEYIQPVCLPAAGQALVDGKICTVTGWGNTQYYGQQAGVLQEARVPIISNDVCNGPDFYGNQIKPKMFCAGYPEGGIDACQGDSGGPFVCEDSISRTPRWRLCGIVSWGTGCALAQKPGVYTKVSDFREWIFQAIKTHSEASGMVTQL
;
A
#
# COMPACT_ATOMS: atom_id res chain seq x y z
N MET A 1 -45.68 4.53 -26.11
CA MET A 1 -46.03 4.03 -24.76
C MET A 1 -44.95 3.03 -24.38
N ALA A 2 -44.03 3.28 -23.44
CA ALA A 2 -43.98 4.24 -22.35
C ALA A 2 -42.55 4.83 -22.25
N GLU A 3 -42.48 6.13 -21.96
CA GLU A 3 -41.25 6.81 -21.52
C GLU A 3 -40.88 6.37 -20.10
N LYS A 4 -39.62 6.03 -19.87
CA LYS A 4 -39.02 5.95 -18.54
C LYS A 4 -38.01 7.08 -18.42
N GLU A 5 -38.30 8.05 -17.56
CA GLU A 5 -37.35 9.08 -17.15
C GLU A 5 -36.20 8.44 -16.36
N GLY A 6 -34.97 8.80 -16.72
CA GLY A 6 -33.76 8.42 -16.02
C GLY A 6 -33.43 9.41 -14.91
N PHE A 7 -33.16 8.88 -13.71
CA PHE A 7 -32.57 9.63 -12.60
C PHE A 7 -31.07 9.91 -12.87
N PRO A 8 -30.53 11.11 -12.56
CA PRO A 8 -29.10 11.36 -12.65
C PRO A 8 -28.33 10.76 -11.46
N SER A 9 -27.07 10.40 -11.71
CA SER A 9 -26.15 9.73 -10.77
C SER A 9 -25.59 10.67 -9.69
N ALA A 10 -25.18 10.07 -8.55
CA ALA A 10 -24.75 10.75 -7.32
C ALA A 10 -23.57 11.75 -7.44
N HIS A 11 -22.88 11.81 -8.58
CA HIS A 11 -21.78 12.74 -8.79
C HIS A 11 -22.21 14.17 -9.18
N GLU A 12 -23.39 14.37 -9.78
CA GLU A 12 -23.88 15.72 -10.13
C GLU A 12 -24.38 16.51 -8.91
N ASN A 13 -24.83 15.83 -7.86
CA ASN A 13 -25.34 16.47 -6.65
C ASN A 13 -24.24 17.15 -5.80
N VAL A 14 -22.99 16.68 -5.88
CA VAL A 14 -21.87 17.25 -5.10
C VAL A 14 -21.42 18.60 -5.65
N SER A 15 -21.54 18.80 -6.97
CA SER A 15 -21.23 20.06 -7.65
C SER A 15 -22.24 21.16 -7.31
N PHE A 16 -23.53 20.80 -7.23
CA PHE A 16 -24.62 21.72 -6.85
C PHE A 16 -24.54 22.15 -5.37
N LEU A 17 -24.10 21.25 -4.48
CA LEU A 17 -23.88 21.52 -3.06
C LEU A 17 -22.70 22.48 -2.82
N ARG A 18 -21.63 22.42 -3.64
CA ARG A 18 -20.51 23.37 -3.55
C ARG A 18 -20.88 24.79 -4.00
N ALA A 19 -21.75 24.94 -5.01
CA ALA A 19 -22.18 26.25 -5.50
C ALA A 19 -23.14 26.96 -4.53
N SER A 20 -23.96 26.21 -3.77
CA SER A 20 -24.97 26.77 -2.87
C SER A 20 -24.44 27.21 -1.51
N ILE A 21 -23.28 26.70 -1.08
CA ILE A 21 -22.66 27.07 0.21
C ILE A 21 -21.90 28.41 0.12
N SER A 22 -21.46 28.82 -1.08
CA SER A 22 -20.74 30.08 -1.24
C SER A 22 -21.62 31.33 -1.19
N SER A 23 -22.93 31.21 -1.42
CA SER A 23 -23.87 32.33 -1.42
C SER A 23 -24.55 32.60 -0.06
N VAL A 24 -24.45 31.66 0.89
CA VAL A 24 -25.08 31.78 2.22
C VAL A 24 -24.13 32.37 3.28
N LEU A 25 -22.81 32.34 3.06
CA LEU A 25 -21.81 32.79 4.03
C LEU A 25 -21.33 34.24 3.86
N PHE A 26 -21.61 34.89 2.71
CA PHE A 26 -21.18 36.27 2.43
C PHE A 26 -22.33 37.11 1.85
N GLY A 27 -23.27 37.50 2.71
CA GLY A 27 -24.31 38.48 2.38
C GLY A 27 -24.20 39.69 3.33
N ASP A 28 -23.54 40.76 2.89
CA ASP A 28 -23.47 42.04 3.60
C ASP A 28 -24.85 42.68 3.70
N LEU A 29 -25.40 42.76 4.92
CA LEU A 29 -26.62 43.51 5.25
C LEU A 29 -26.26 44.95 5.66
N SER A 30 -26.05 45.82 4.68
CA SER A 30 -25.98 47.27 4.89
C SER A 30 -27.40 47.85 4.99
N LEU A 31 -27.80 48.30 6.18
CA LEU A 31 -29.05 49.03 6.42
C LEU A 31 -28.75 50.54 6.58
N GLU A 32 -29.02 51.34 5.54
CA GLU A 32 -29.12 52.80 5.65
C GLU A 32 -30.59 53.24 5.78
N PRO A 33 -30.93 54.21 6.66
CA PRO A 33 -32.29 54.71 6.76
C PRO A 33 -32.48 55.99 5.92
N ARG A 34 -33.34 55.96 4.90
CA ARG A 34 -33.92 57.18 4.29
C ARG A 34 -35.30 57.47 4.87
N ARG A 35 -35.48 58.68 5.39
CA ARG A 35 -36.79 59.23 5.84
C ARG A 35 -37.62 59.71 4.65
N VAL A 36 -38.91 59.41 4.67
CA VAL A 36 -39.98 60.09 3.91
C VAL A 36 -41.02 60.59 4.92
N PRO A 37 -41.50 61.84 4.88
CA PRO A 37 -42.51 62.34 5.81
C PRO A 37 -43.93 62.29 5.24
N GLY A 38 -44.88 61.77 6.04
CA GLY A 38 -46.31 62.08 5.94
C GLY A 38 -47.23 60.94 5.44
N GLY A 39 -48.11 60.44 6.32
CA GLY A 39 -49.30 59.65 5.96
C GLY A 39 -49.53 58.37 6.80
N GLN A 40 -50.66 58.35 7.50
CA GLN A 40 -51.21 57.40 8.51
C GLN A 40 -50.97 55.87 8.40
N PRO A 41 -51.11 55.14 9.54
CA PRO A 41 -50.55 53.81 9.77
C PRO A 41 -51.44 52.69 9.23
N VAL A 42 -50.82 51.68 8.60
CA VAL A 42 -51.45 50.38 8.36
C VAL A 42 -50.88 49.39 9.38
N SER A 43 -51.74 48.93 10.29
CA SER A 43 -51.43 47.83 11.21
C SER A 43 -51.47 46.49 10.46
N CYS A 44 -50.31 45.87 10.25
CA CYS A 44 -50.13 44.45 9.89
C CYS A 44 -48.64 44.14 10.08
N CYS A 45 -48.12 43.21 10.88
CA CYS A 45 -48.65 42.03 11.58
C CYS A 45 -47.88 41.86 12.90
N SER A 46 -48.49 41.17 13.86
CA SER A 46 -47.96 40.88 15.20
C SER A 46 -46.49 40.37 15.21
N GLY A 47 -45.59 41.15 15.82
CA GLY A 47 -44.18 40.82 16.08
C GLY A 47 -43.86 39.43 16.66
N PRO A 48 -44.70 38.79 17.51
CA PRO A 48 -44.38 37.46 18.04
C PRO A 48 -44.42 36.34 17.00
N LYS A 49 -45.23 36.45 15.93
CA LYS A 49 -45.35 35.37 14.91
C LYS A 49 -44.17 35.34 13.94
N VAL A 50 -43.64 36.50 13.56
CA VAL A 50 -42.47 36.61 12.68
C VAL A 50 -41.19 36.19 13.42
N ALA A 51 -41.06 36.58 14.69
CA ALA A 51 -39.95 36.15 15.55
C ALA A 51 -39.96 34.64 15.81
N ALA A 52 -41.14 34.02 16.02
CA ALA A 52 -41.25 32.59 16.19
C ALA A 52 -40.89 31.81 14.90
N LEU A 53 -41.26 32.33 13.72
CA LEU A 53 -40.89 31.73 12.45
C LEU A 53 -39.38 31.85 12.18
N THR A 54 -38.77 33.02 12.43
CA THR A 54 -37.33 33.20 12.22
C THR A 54 -36.51 32.37 13.20
N VAL A 55 -36.87 32.35 14.49
CA VAL A 55 -36.21 31.50 15.50
C VAL A 55 -36.42 30.02 15.18
N GLY A 56 -37.63 29.61 14.77
CA GLY A 56 -37.91 28.24 14.35
C GLY A 56 -37.10 27.81 13.13
N THR A 57 -36.95 28.69 12.13
CA THR A 57 -36.17 28.42 10.92
C THR A 57 -34.67 28.34 11.21
N VAL A 58 -34.15 29.22 12.08
CA VAL A 58 -32.74 29.18 12.51
C VAL A 58 -32.44 27.92 13.33
N LEU A 59 -33.34 27.51 14.23
CA LEU A 59 -33.21 26.25 14.99
C LEU A 59 -33.28 25.02 14.08
N LEU A 60 -34.14 25.02 13.06
CA LEU A 60 -34.21 23.92 12.10
C LEU A 60 -32.93 23.82 11.25
N LEU A 61 -32.44 24.95 10.74
CA LEU A 61 -31.23 24.98 9.89
C LEU A 61 -29.97 24.60 10.67
N THR A 62 -29.85 25.03 11.93
CA THR A 62 -28.76 24.62 12.83
C THR A 62 -28.86 23.15 13.21
N GLY A 63 -30.07 22.62 13.46
CA GLY A 63 -30.30 21.19 13.68
C GLY A 63 -29.94 20.32 12.48
N ILE A 64 -30.35 20.73 11.26
CA ILE A 64 -29.98 20.04 10.01
C ILE A 64 -28.48 20.12 9.77
N GLY A 65 -27.85 21.27 10.02
CA GLY A 65 -26.40 21.45 9.92
C GLY A 65 -25.64 20.54 10.89
N ALA A 66 -26.08 20.45 12.15
CA ALA A 66 -25.48 19.58 13.15
C ALA A 66 -25.66 18.09 12.83
N ALA A 67 -26.85 17.68 12.36
CA ALA A 67 -27.12 16.32 11.94
C ALA A 67 -26.30 15.94 10.70
N SER A 68 -26.20 16.83 9.72
CA SER A 68 -25.39 16.63 8.52
C SER A 68 -23.91 16.53 8.87
N TRP A 69 -23.41 17.40 9.76
CA TRP A 69 -22.03 17.34 10.26
C TRP A 69 -21.76 16.05 11.04
N ALA A 70 -22.68 15.61 11.89
CA ALA A 70 -22.56 14.35 12.61
C ALA A 70 -22.58 13.14 11.66
N ILE A 71 -23.46 13.11 10.66
CA ILE A 71 -23.52 12.05 9.65
C ILE A 71 -22.23 12.03 8.82
N VAL A 72 -21.77 13.19 8.33
CA VAL A 72 -20.50 13.30 7.61
C VAL A 72 -19.32 12.87 8.48
N THR A 73 -19.30 13.23 9.76
CA THR A 73 -18.24 12.82 10.70
C THR A 73 -18.28 11.31 10.98
N VAL A 74 -19.47 10.72 11.12
CA VAL A 74 -19.64 9.27 11.31
C VAL A 74 -19.25 8.50 10.05
N LEU A 75 -19.64 8.99 8.87
CA LEU A 75 -19.25 8.40 7.58
C LEU A 75 -17.75 8.51 7.35
N LEU A 76 -17.14 9.68 7.60
CA LEU A 76 -15.69 9.88 7.50
C LEU A 76 -14.90 9.04 8.52
N ARG A 77 -15.48 8.75 9.69
CA ARG A 77 -14.86 7.91 10.72
C ARG A 77 -15.00 6.42 10.42
N SER A 78 -16.02 6.03 9.66
CA SER A 78 -16.24 4.64 9.22
C SER A 78 -15.26 4.21 8.11
N ASP A 79 -14.71 5.15 7.35
CA ASP A 79 -13.78 4.89 6.23
C ASP A 79 -12.29 4.92 6.62
N GLN A 80 -11.94 5.25 7.88
CA GLN A 80 -10.55 5.21 8.32
C GLN A 80 -10.15 3.78 8.70
N GLU A 81 -9.39 3.14 7.80
CA GLU A 81 -8.64 1.92 8.08
C GLU A 81 -7.90 2.05 9.44
N PRO A 82 -8.03 1.06 10.34
CA PRO A 82 -7.41 1.13 11.65
C PRO A 82 -5.89 1.27 11.51
N LEU A 83 -5.30 2.14 12.33
CA LEU A 83 -3.85 2.30 12.38
C LEU A 83 -3.18 1.01 12.84
N TYR A 84 -2.01 0.72 12.28
CA TYR A 84 -1.23 -0.44 12.70
C TYR A 84 -0.74 -0.23 14.15
N PRO A 85 -0.82 -1.24 15.04
CA PRO A 85 -0.55 -1.06 16.47
C PRO A 85 0.90 -0.71 16.82
N VAL A 86 1.84 -0.86 15.88
CA VAL A 86 3.23 -0.39 16.02
C VAL A 86 3.45 0.77 15.06
N GLN A 87 4.03 1.87 15.53
CA GLN A 87 4.27 3.07 14.73
C GLN A 87 5.67 3.62 14.99
N VAL A 88 6.23 4.27 13.96
CA VAL A 88 7.44 5.07 14.06
C VAL A 88 7.10 6.54 13.80
N GLY A 89 7.53 7.42 14.70
CA GLY A 89 7.29 8.85 14.61
C GLY A 89 8.08 9.50 13.46
N PRO A 90 7.46 10.29 12.57
CA PRO A 90 8.16 10.89 11.42
C PRO A 90 9.15 12.01 11.79
N GLY A 91 9.07 12.56 13.01
CA GLY A 91 9.93 13.66 13.45
C GLY A 91 11.25 13.21 14.06
N ASP A 92 11.20 12.34 15.07
CA ASP A 92 12.35 11.89 15.85
C ASP A 92 12.54 10.36 15.85
N SER A 93 11.82 9.66 14.96
CA SER A 93 11.91 8.20 14.82
C SER A 93 11.54 7.42 16.09
N ARG A 94 10.82 8.04 17.04
CA ARG A 94 10.36 7.36 18.26
C ARG A 94 9.47 6.17 17.92
N LEU A 95 9.63 5.09 18.66
CA LEU A 95 8.80 3.91 18.50
C LEU A 95 7.63 3.97 19.49
N THR A 96 6.42 3.87 18.97
CA THR A 96 5.19 3.87 19.78
C THR A 96 4.36 2.65 19.50
N VAL A 97 3.79 2.07 20.55
CA VAL A 97 2.94 0.88 20.47
C VAL A 97 1.58 1.20 21.09
N PHE A 98 0.52 0.77 20.42
CA PHE A 98 -0.85 0.95 20.88
C PHE A 98 -1.18 -0.04 22.00
N ASP A 99 -1.68 0.49 23.11
CA ASP A 99 -2.25 -0.28 24.21
C ASP A 99 -3.76 -0.36 24.01
N GLU A 100 -4.24 -1.54 23.60
CA GLU A 100 -5.66 -1.79 23.37
C GLU A 100 -6.50 -1.70 24.65
N THR A 101 -5.90 -1.91 25.83
CA THR A 101 -6.63 -1.91 27.10
C THR A 101 -7.01 -0.49 27.54
N GLU A 102 -6.13 0.47 27.30
CA GLU A 102 -6.35 1.88 27.64
C GLU A 102 -6.74 2.74 26.42
N GLY A 103 -6.58 2.22 25.21
CA GLY A 103 -6.79 2.99 23.97
C GLY A 103 -5.75 4.10 23.79
N THR A 104 -4.53 3.91 24.30
CA THR A 104 -3.46 4.91 24.32
C THR A 104 -2.22 4.43 23.56
N TRP A 105 -1.37 5.36 23.15
CA TRP A 105 -0.06 5.02 22.59
C TRP A 105 0.99 5.09 23.71
N ARG A 106 1.88 4.10 23.79
CA ARG A 106 2.98 4.06 24.76
C ARG A 106 4.34 4.05 24.06
N LEU A 107 5.36 4.55 24.73
CA LEU A 107 6.75 4.47 24.28
C LEU A 107 7.35 3.10 24.62
N LEU A 108 8.35 2.64 23.88
CA LEU A 108 9.12 1.44 24.28
C LEU A 108 10.29 1.83 25.17
N CYS A 109 10.28 1.37 26.41
CA CYS A 109 11.37 1.58 27.36
C CYS A 109 12.66 0.95 26.82
N SER A 110 13.76 1.70 26.92
CA SER A 110 15.06 1.23 26.42
C SER A 110 15.62 0.06 27.23
N SER A 111 16.17 -0.92 26.52
CA SER A 111 16.80 -2.13 27.08
C SER A 111 18.09 -2.50 26.35
N ARG A 112 18.77 -3.55 26.83
CA ARG A 112 19.96 -4.10 26.14
C ARG A 112 19.60 -4.72 24.79
N SER A 113 18.32 -5.05 24.59
CA SER A 113 17.80 -5.67 23.37
C SER A 113 17.32 -4.66 22.31
N ASN A 114 17.61 -3.37 22.46
CA ASN A 114 17.17 -2.30 21.55
C ASN A 114 17.38 -2.61 20.06
N ALA A 115 18.54 -3.17 19.68
CA ALA A 115 18.83 -3.51 18.29
C ALA A 115 17.84 -4.54 17.72
N ARG A 116 17.51 -5.58 18.49
CA ARG A 116 16.55 -6.62 18.10
C ARG A 116 15.12 -6.10 18.09
N VAL A 117 14.76 -5.30 19.09
CA VAL A 117 13.43 -4.65 19.18
C VAL A 117 13.19 -3.72 18.00
N ALA A 118 14.17 -2.87 17.67
CA ALA A 118 14.13 -1.99 16.51
C ALA A 118 13.95 -2.78 15.20
N GLY A 119 14.76 -3.83 15.00
CA GLY A 119 14.65 -4.72 13.83
C GLY A 119 13.26 -5.36 13.71
N LEU A 120 12.79 -6.02 14.77
CA LEU A 120 11.49 -6.68 14.80
C LEU A 120 10.35 -5.69 14.55
N SER A 121 10.40 -4.49 15.13
CA SER A 121 9.37 -3.46 14.95
C SER A 121 9.31 -2.95 13.52
N CYS A 122 10.46 -2.70 12.88
CA CYS A 122 10.49 -2.29 11.48
C CYS A 122 9.94 -3.39 10.57
N GLU A 123 10.35 -4.65 10.78
CA GLU A 123 9.84 -5.82 10.05
C GLU A 123 8.31 -5.94 10.22
N GLU A 124 7.82 -5.82 11.45
CA GLU A 124 6.40 -5.91 11.80
C GLU A 124 5.54 -4.83 11.13
N MET A 125 6.03 -3.59 11.03
CA MET A 125 5.37 -2.49 10.31
C MET A 125 5.42 -2.62 8.76
N GLY A 126 6.13 -3.63 8.24
CA GLY A 126 6.27 -3.86 6.79
C GLY A 126 7.44 -3.13 6.13
N PHE A 127 8.36 -2.56 6.92
CA PHE A 127 9.67 -2.13 6.42
C PHE A 127 10.59 -3.34 6.28
N LEU A 128 11.63 -3.22 5.46
CA LEU A 128 12.56 -4.34 5.27
C LEU A 128 13.42 -4.63 6.51
N ARG A 129 13.89 -3.56 7.18
CA ARG A 129 14.80 -3.62 8.33
C ARG A 129 14.95 -2.27 9.02
N SER A 130 15.47 -2.30 10.25
CA SER A 130 16.04 -1.13 10.93
C SER A 130 17.42 -0.80 10.33
N LEU A 131 17.67 0.46 9.99
CA LEU A 131 18.99 0.95 9.57
C LEU A 131 19.83 1.33 10.79
N THR A 132 19.24 2.06 11.72
CA THR A 132 19.87 2.52 12.96
C THR A 132 18.85 2.59 14.09
N HIS A 133 19.33 2.64 15.32
CA HIS A 133 18.51 2.88 16.50
C HIS A 133 19.26 3.77 17.50
N SER A 134 18.53 4.44 18.38
CA SER A 134 19.06 5.31 19.41
C SER A 134 18.15 5.33 20.65
N GLU A 135 18.67 5.86 21.75
CA GLU A 135 17.88 6.17 22.94
C GLU A 135 17.51 7.66 22.94
N LEU A 136 16.26 7.98 23.28
CA LEU A 136 15.79 9.33 23.53
C LEU A 136 15.35 9.46 25.00
N ASP A 137 15.53 10.64 25.58
CA ASP A 137 15.06 10.95 26.94
C ASP A 137 13.71 11.69 26.87
N VAL A 138 12.69 11.16 27.55
CA VAL A 138 11.35 11.77 27.60
C VAL A 138 11.36 13.18 28.18
N ARG A 139 12.34 13.51 29.02
CA ARG A 139 12.48 14.85 29.63
C ARG A 139 12.90 15.91 28.62
N THR A 140 13.61 15.53 27.57
CA THR A 140 14.11 16.45 26.53
C THR A 140 13.30 16.34 25.24
N ALA A 141 12.93 15.13 24.83
CA ALA A 141 12.16 14.86 23.61
C ALA A 141 10.64 14.98 23.80
N GLY A 142 10.16 15.00 25.04
CA GLY A 142 8.73 15.04 25.37
C GLY A 142 7.98 13.74 25.05
N ALA A 143 6.76 13.59 25.55
CA ALA A 143 5.94 12.39 25.34
C ALA A 143 5.16 12.39 24.01
N ASN A 144 4.92 13.55 23.39
CA ASN A 144 4.27 13.70 22.08
C ASN A 144 2.98 12.85 21.87
N GLY A 145 2.03 12.96 22.80
CA GLY A 145 0.75 12.26 22.72
C GLY A 145 0.78 10.79 23.15
N THR A 146 1.88 10.33 23.77
CA THR A 146 1.97 9.01 24.41
C THR A 146 1.73 9.08 25.91
N LEU A 147 1.25 7.98 26.48
CA LEU A 147 0.93 7.82 27.91
C LEU A 147 1.62 6.57 28.47
N GLY A 148 2.78 6.76 29.11
CA GLY A 148 3.53 5.68 29.75
C GLY A 148 4.37 4.85 28.79
N PHE A 149 4.82 3.68 29.28
CA PHE A 149 5.82 2.86 28.60
C PHE A 149 5.41 1.38 28.56
N PHE A 150 5.87 0.70 27.53
CA PHE A 150 5.98 -0.75 27.48
C PHE A 150 7.43 -1.18 27.69
N CYS A 151 7.63 -2.27 28.42
CA CYS A 151 8.89 -2.97 28.55
C CYS A 151 8.84 -4.30 27.80
N VAL A 152 9.97 -4.67 27.22
CA VAL A 152 10.12 -5.92 26.45
C VAL A 152 10.61 -7.02 27.39
N ASP A 153 9.99 -8.19 27.33
CA ASP A 153 10.50 -9.42 27.93
C ASP A 153 11.69 -9.94 27.10
N GLU A 154 12.91 -9.64 27.56
CA GLU A 154 14.16 -10.04 26.89
C GLU A 154 14.35 -11.57 26.83
N GLY A 155 13.69 -12.34 27.70
CA GLY A 155 13.76 -13.80 27.71
C GLY A 155 12.95 -14.45 26.58
N ARG A 156 11.84 -13.83 26.19
CA ARG A 156 10.93 -14.32 25.13
C ARG A 156 11.18 -13.68 23.76
N LEU A 157 11.83 -12.51 23.73
CA LEU A 157 12.13 -11.78 22.50
C LEU A 157 12.87 -12.61 21.41
N PRO A 158 13.82 -13.51 21.73
CA PRO A 158 14.50 -14.29 20.70
C PRO A 158 13.57 -15.20 19.89
N GLN A 159 12.47 -15.70 20.50
CA GLN A 159 11.49 -16.56 19.83
C GLN A 159 10.27 -15.81 19.31
N ALA A 160 10.13 -14.52 19.66
CA ALA A 160 8.99 -13.70 19.28
C ALA A 160 8.97 -13.43 17.77
N ARG A 161 7.79 -13.61 17.16
CA ARG A 161 7.51 -13.20 15.77
C ARG A 161 6.79 -11.86 15.69
N ARG A 162 6.14 -11.46 16.78
CA ARG A 162 5.50 -10.15 16.93
C ARG A 162 5.96 -9.52 18.21
N LEU A 163 6.21 -8.22 18.18
CA LEU A 163 6.61 -7.45 19.34
C LEU A 163 5.52 -7.49 20.40
N LEU A 164 4.25 -7.37 20.00
CA LEU A 164 3.10 -7.32 20.91
C LEU A 164 3.00 -8.53 21.85
N GLU A 165 3.58 -9.68 21.49
CA GLU A 165 3.56 -10.92 22.28
C GLU A 165 4.48 -10.89 23.51
N VAL A 166 5.41 -9.92 23.54
CA VAL A 166 6.48 -9.81 24.53
C VAL A 166 6.54 -8.45 25.22
N LEU A 167 5.46 -7.65 25.12
CA LEU A 167 5.35 -6.36 25.81
C LEU A 167 4.53 -6.46 27.09
N SER A 168 4.91 -5.66 28.08
CA SER A 168 4.14 -5.45 29.32
C SER A 168 4.28 -4.00 29.79
N VAL A 169 3.20 -3.45 30.35
CA VAL A 169 3.21 -2.06 30.86
C VAL A 169 4.24 -1.94 31.98
N CYS A 170 5.01 -0.86 31.99
CA CYS A 170 6.04 -0.63 33.01
C CYS A 170 6.28 0.86 33.26
N ASP A 171 6.94 1.17 34.39
CA ASP A 171 7.20 2.56 34.80
C ASP A 171 8.36 3.23 34.03
N CYS A 172 9.32 2.45 33.54
CA CYS A 172 10.54 2.94 32.86
C CYS A 172 11.24 4.10 33.60
N PRO A 173 11.82 3.89 34.80
CA PRO A 173 12.20 4.97 35.72
C PRO A 173 13.28 5.92 35.16
N ARG A 174 14.13 5.45 34.24
CA ARG A 174 15.13 6.29 33.56
C ARG A 174 14.50 7.28 32.57
N GLY A 175 13.28 7.02 32.11
CA GLY A 175 12.61 7.81 31.08
C GLY A 175 13.27 7.73 29.69
N HIS A 176 14.18 6.77 29.48
CA HIS A 176 14.83 6.55 28.20
C HIS A 176 14.05 5.54 27.36
N PHE A 177 13.76 5.89 26.12
CA PHE A 177 12.95 5.08 25.22
C PHE A 177 13.62 4.91 23.85
N LEU A 178 13.19 3.88 23.14
CA LEU A 178 13.76 3.48 21.86
C LEU A 178 13.25 4.37 20.72
N ALA A 179 14.18 4.85 19.90
CA ALA A 179 13.94 5.37 18.57
C ALA A 179 14.62 4.48 17.53
N THR A 180 13.99 4.31 16.37
CA THR A 180 14.53 3.49 15.27
C THR A 180 14.25 4.12 13.92
N THR A 181 15.28 4.18 13.08
CA THR A 181 15.16 4.60 11.70
C THR A 181 15.01 3.35 10.83
N CYS A 182 13.78 3.04 10.45
CA CYS A 182 13.50 1.99 9.47
C CYS A 182 13.91 2.42 8.06
N GLN A 183 14.25 1.46 7.20
CA GLN A 183 14.48 1.74 5.78
C GLN A 183 13.18 2.23 5.13
N ASP A 184 13.13 3.49 4.70
CA ASP A 184 11.93 4.07 4.08
C ASP A 184 11.55 3.35 2.77
N CYS A 185 10.25 3.28 2.48
CA CYS A 185 9.70 2.52 1.35
C CYS A 185 8.30 2.99 0.94
N GLY A 186 7.83 2.57 -0.23
CA GLY A 186 6.42 2.69 -0.63
C GLY A 186 5.97 4.13 -0.92
N HIS A 187 6.91 5.07 -1.08
CA HIS A 187 6.63 6.48 -1.36
C HIS A 187 6.98 6.85 -2.80
N ARG A 188 6.14 7.69 -3.39
CA ARG A 188 6.48 8.45 -4.59
C ARG A 188 7.10 9.77 -4.16
N LYS A 189 8.25 10.15 -4.72
CA LYS A 189 8.88 11.46 -4.44
C LYS A 189 8.33 12.57 -5.35
N LEU A 190 7.64 12.21 -6.43
CA LEU A 190 7.04 13.15 -7.37
C LEU A 190 5.51 13.21 -7.20
N PRO A 191 4.89 14.40 -7.34
CA PRO A 191 3.45 14.50 -7.49
C PRO A 191 3.02 13.87 -8.82
N VAL A 192 1.91 13.15 -8.84
CA VAL A 192 1.44 12.48 -10.06
C VAL A 192 -0.05 12.71 -10.27
N ASP A 193 -0.44 13.03 -11.50
CA ASP A 193 -1.84 13.20 -11.90
C ASP A 193 -2.59 11.85 -11.95
N ARG A 194 -3.92 11.91 -11.85
CA ARG A 194 -4.81 10.74 -11.83
C ARG A 194 -5.17 10.32 -13.26
N ILE A 195 -4.87 9.07 -13.63
CA ILE A 195 -5.16 8.49 -14.96
C ILE A 195 -5.94 7.17 -14.78
N VAL A 196 -6.79 6.80 -15.76
CA VAL A 196 -7.74 5.67 -15.70
C VAL A 196 -7.62 4.78 -16.94
N GLY A 197 -7.47 3.46 -16.73
CA GLY A 197 -7.65 2.41 -17.75
C GLY A 197 -6.43 2.07 -18.62
N GLY A 198 -5.47 1.30 -18.06
CA GLY A 198 -4.40 0.60 -18.80
C GLY A 198 -3.60 1.48 -19.75
N GLN A 199 -2.59 2.21 -19.27
CA GLN A 199 -1.87 3.20 -20.09
C GLN A 199 -0.37 3.25 -19.76
N ASP A 200 0.39 3.85 -20.68
CA ASP A 200 1.75 4.30 -20.46
C ASP A 200 1.87 5.10 -19.15
N THR A 201 2.75 4.66 -18.26
CA THR A 201 3.03 5.39 -17.01
C THR A 201 4.17 6.41 -17.19
N SER A 202 4.25 7.35 -16.25
CA SER A 202 5.35 8.32 -16.15
C SER A 202 6.48 7.86 -15.23
N LEU A 203 7.67 8.45 -15.43
CA LEU A 203 8.84 8.26 -14.56
C LEU A 203 8.51 8.59 -13.11
N GLY A 204 9.02 7.77 -12.18
CA GLY A 204 8.88 8.00 -10.73
C GLY A 204 7.51 7.70 -10.13
N ARG A 205 6.53 7.30 -10.94
CA ARG A 205 5.21 6.86 -10.44
C ARG A 205 5.27 5.48 -9.77
N TRP A 206 6.09 4.58 -10.30
CA TRP A 206 6.29 3.21 -9.82
C TRP A 206 7.79 2.93 -9.60
N PRO A 207 8.46 3.66 -8.71
CA PRO A 207 9.92 3.73 -8.63
C PRO A 207 10.59 2.43 -8.12
N TRP A 208 9.81 1.46 -7.66
CA TRP A 208 10.26 0.12 -7.28
C TRP A 208 10.28 -0.87 -8.43
N GLN A 209 9.60 -0.57 -9.54
CA GLN A 209 9.55 -1.46 -10.69
C GLN A 209 10.95 -1.62 -11.30
N VAL A 210 11.33 -2.87 -11.54
CA VAL A 210 12.51 -3.21 -12.34
C VAL A 210 12.17 -4.18 -13.46
N SER A 211 13.01 -4.21 -14.49
CA SER A 211 12.96 -5.19 -15.58
C SER A 211 14.12 -6.16 -15.41
N LEU A 212 13.81 -7.45 -15.32
CA LEU A 212 14.80 -8.53 -15.34
C LEU A 212 15.05 -8.95 -16.79
N ARG A 213 16.29 -8.77 -17.25
CA ARG A 213 16.70 -9.04 -18.63
C ARG A 213 17.72 -10.15 -18.69
N TYR A 214 17.54 -11.09 -19.61
CA TYR A 214 18.50 -12.16 -19.90
C TYR A 214 18.95 -12.05 -21.36
N ASP A 215 20.26 -11.99 -21.60
CA ASP A 215 20.82 -11.75 -22.94
C ASP A 215 20.26 -10.53 -23.66
N GLY A 216 19.96 -9.47 -22.89
CA GLY A 216 19.41 -8.23 -23.42
C GLY A 216 17.89 -8.22 -23.64
N ALA A 217 17.22 -9.37 -23.60
CA ALA A 217 15.77 -9.47 -23.71
C ALA A 217 15.09 -9.33 -22.35
N HIS A 218 14.01 -8.54 -22.29
CA HIS A 218 13.14 -8.48 -21.11
C HIS A 218 12.34 -9.79 -20.98
N LEU A 219 12.40 -10.41 -19.80
CA LEU A 219 11.68 -11.65 -19.51
C LEU A 219 10.66 -11.53 -18.39
N CYS A 220 11.00 -10.78 -17.34
CA CYS A 220 10.18 -10.65 -16.14
C CYS A 220 10.28 -9.24 -15.55
N GLY A 221 9.27 -8.88 -14.76
CA GLY A 221 9.32 -7.78 -13.82
C GLY A 221 10.00 -8.16 -12.49
N GLY A 222 10.13 -7.17 -11.63
CA GLY A 222 10.57 -7.32 -10.25
C GLY A 222 10.26 -6.06 -9.46
N SER A 223 10.37 -6.16 -8.14
CA SER A 223 10.10 -5.07 -7.19
C SER A 223 11.28 -4.86 -6.26
N LEU A 224 11.85 -3.65 -6.21
CA LEU A 224 12.91 -3.32 -5.27
C LEU A 224 12.40 -3.36 -3.83
N LEU A 225 13.06 -4.14 -2.98
CA LEU A 225 12.86 -4.13 -1.52
C LEU A 225 13.92 -3.28 -0.81
N SER A 226 15.10 -3.10 -1.42
CA SER A 226 16.16 -2.20 -0.96
C SER A 226 16.98 -1.71 -2.15
N LYS A 227 18.10 -1.02 -1.88
CA LYS A 227 19.09 -0.62 -2.89
C LYS A 227 19.71 -1.80 -3.66
N ASP A 228 19.61 -3.03 -3.16
CA ASP A 228 20.34 -4.20 -3.64
C ASP A 228 19.52 -5.49 -3.66
N TRP A 229 18.28 -5.48 -3.16
CA TRP A 229 17.39 -6.64 -3.17
C TRP A 229 16.15 -6.37 -4.01
N VAL A 230 15.84 -7.29 -4.90
CA VAL A 230 14.63 -7.31 -5.74
C VAL A 230 13.83 -8.57 -5.41
N LEU A 231 12.51 -8.43 -5.23
CA LEU A 231 11.57 -9.54 -5.16
C LEU A 231 10.94 -9.79 -6.53
N THR A 232 10.83 -11.06 -6.91
CA THR A 232 10.30 -11.50 -8.21
C THR A 232 9.72 -12.92 -8.09
N ALA A 233 9.34 -13.54 -9.20
CA ALA A 233 8.83 -14.90 -9.27
C ALA A 233 9.96 -15.93 -9.48
N ALA A 234 9.80 -17.14 -8.94
CA ALA A 234 10.77 -18.22 -9.12
C ALA A 234 10.77 -18.76 -10.55
N HIS A 235 9.62 -18.77 -11.21
CA HIS A 235 9.47 -19.27 -12.58
C HIS A 235 10.23 -18.43 -13.63
N CYS A 236 10.72 -17.23 -13.26
CA CYS A 236 11.57 -16.41 -14.12
C CYS A 236 12.96 -17.03 -14.37
N PHE A 237 13.35 -18.05 -13.60
CA PHE A 237 14.67 -18.68 -13.66
C PHE A 237 14.62 -20.18 -14.03
N PRO A 238 13.96 -20.56 -15.16
CA PRO A 238 14.00 -21.94 -15.63
C PRO A 238 15.43 -22.34 -15.98
N GLU A 239 15.69 -23.63 -16.16
CA GLU A 239 17.05 -24.19 -16.36
C GLU A 239 17.90 -23.44 -17.39
N ARG A 240 17.32 -23.09 -18.54
CA ARG A 240 17.99 -22.34 -19.63
C ARG A 240 18.41 -20.90 -19.28
N ASN A 241 17.89 -20.35 -18.18
CA ASN A 241 18.09 -18.98 -17.71
C ASN A 241 18.82 -18.91 -16.36
N ARG A 242 19.66 -19.88 -15.98
CA ARG A 242 20.35 -19.89 -14.66
C ARG A 242 21.77 -19.34 -14.66
N VAL A 243 22.27 -18.83 -15.79
CA VAL A 243 23.61 -18.23 -15.88
C VAL A 243 23.54 -16.75 -15.45
N LEU A 244 23.88 -16.46 -14.19
CA LEU A 244 23.69 -15.14 -13.59
C LEU A 244 24.43 -13.99 -14.31
N SER A 245 25.59 -14.24 -14.89
CA SER A 245 26.35 -13.22 -15.63
C SER A 245 25.62 -12.68 -16.87
N ARG A 246 24.60 -13.40 -17.36
CA ARG A 246 23.74 -13.02 -18.49
C ARG A 246 22.48 -12.25 -18.06
N TRP A 247 22.19 -12.21 -16.75
CA TRP A 247 21.11 -11.41 -16.19
C TRP A 247 21.53 -9.97 -15.95
N ARG A 248 20.61 -9.04 -16.19
CA ARG A 248 20.68 -7.64 -15.80
C ARG A 248 19.37 -7.20 -15.16
N VAL A 249 19.48 -6.35 -14.16
CA VAL A 249 18.34 -5.65 -13.55
C VAL A 249 18.34 -4.21 -14.04
N PHE A 250 17.30 -3.83 -14.79
CA PHE A 250 17.11 -2.47 -15.30
C PHE A 250 16.15 -1.68 -14.41
N ALA A 251 16.54 -0.50 -13.95
CA ALA A 251 15.80 0.33 -13.01
C ALA A 251 15.85 1.83 -13.37
N GLY A 252 14.91 2.62 -12.84
CA GLY A 252 14.95 4.09 -12.93
C GLY A 252 14.50 4.68 -14.27
N ALA A 253 13.91 3.88 -15.16
CA ALA A 253 13.32 4.37 -16.40
C ALA A 253 12.07 3.57 -16.78
N VAL A 254 11.11 4.21 -17.46
CA VAL A 254 9.86 3.58 -17.92
C VAL A 254 9.93 3.08 -19.37
N ALA A 255 10.78 3.66 -20.22
CA ALA A 255 10.99 3.16 -21.57
C ALA A 255 12.11 2.10 -21.58
N GLN A 256 11.86 0.93 -22.18
CA GLN A 256 12.81 -0.19 -22.17
C GLN A 256 14.15 0.14 -22.83
N THR A 257 14.12 1.02 -23.83
CA THR A 257 15.29 1.48 -24.61
C THR A 257 15.95 2.74 -24.06
N SER A 258 15.47 3.25 -22.91
CA SER A 258 16.02 4.48 -22.33
C SER A 258 17.51 4.32 -21.99
N PRO A 259 18.39 5.21 -22.49
CA PRO A 259 19.80 5.21 -22.12
C PRO A 259 20.04 5.76 -20.70
N HIS A 260 19.01 6.32 -20.06
CA HIS A 260 19.10 6.93 -18.73
C HIS A 260 18.74 5.97 -17.59
N GLY A 261 18.25 4.76 -17.90
CA GLY A 261 18.03 3.73 -16.89
C GLY A 261 19.34 3.08 -16.45
N LEU A 262 19.39 2.64 -15.19
CA LEU A 262 20.55 1.93 -14.65
C LEU A 262 20.41 0.43 -14.90
N GLN A 263 21.51 -0.23 -15.28
CA GLN A 263 21.58 -1.68 -15.41
C GLN A 263 22.60 -2.25 -14.44
N MET A 264 22.15 -3.15 -13.56
CA MET A 264 22.98 -3.80 -12.55
C MET A 264 23.14 -5.29 -12.86
N GLY A 265 24.29 -5.86 -12.50
CA GLY A 265 24.49 -7.30 -12.54
C GLY A 265 23.76 -8.02 -11.40
N VAL A 266 23.71 -9.35 -11.49
CA VAL A 266 23.11 -10.21 -10.47
C VAL A 266 24.21 -11.01 -9.78
N GLN A 267 24.27 -10.92 -8.46
CA GLN A 267 25.19 -11.69 -7.61
C GLN A 267 24.59 -13.04 -7.22
N ALA A 268 23.34 -13.04 -6.75
CA ALA A 268 22.66 -14.26 -6.33
C ALA A 268 21.17 -14.22 -6.68
N VAL A 269 20.58 -15.40 -6.83
CA VAL A 269 19.14 -15.60 -6.91
C VAL A 269 18.75 -16.63 -5.88
N ILE A 270 17.90 -16.25 -4.92
CA ILE A 270 17.40 -17.10 -3.86
C ILE A 270 15.96 -17.44 -4.20
N TYR A 271 15.69 -18.66 -4.67
CA TYR A 271 14.33 -19.10 -5.01
C TYR A 271 13.75 -19.99 -3.91
N HIS A 272 12.43 -20.03 -3.80
CA HIS A 272 11.76 -20.87 -2.81
C HIS A 272 11.93 -22.37 -3.14
N GLY A 273 12.43 -23.16 -2.19
CA GLY A 273 12.82 -24.55 -2.42
C GLY A 273 11.65 -25.51 -2.69
N ASP A 274 10.45 -25.12 -2.28
CA ASP A 274 9.17 -25.80 -2.56
C ASP A 274 8.45 -25.28 -3.80
N TYR A 275 9.11 -24.48 -4.66
CA TYR A 275 8.61 -24.22 -6.01
C TYR A 275 8.86 -25.46 -6.88
N LEU A 276 7.87 -26.36 -6.92
CA LEU A 276 7.98 -27.67 -7.57
C LEU A 276 8.41 -27.61 -9.04
N PRO A 277 7.95 -26.64 -9.87
CA PRO A 277 8.36 -26.53 -11.27
C PRO A 277 9.87 -26.31 -11.50
N PHE A 278 10.61 -25.93 -10.45
CA PHE A 278 12.07 -25.83 -10.52
C PHE A 278 12.79 -27.19 -10.53
N ARG A 279 12.15 -28.19 -9.91
CA ARG A 279 12.63 -29.58 -9.82
C ARG A 279 12.02 -30.48 -10.89
N ASP A 280 10.72 -30.30 -11.15
CA ASP A 280 10.00 -30.99 -12.21
C ASP A 280 9.27 -29.97 -13.09
N PRO A 281 9.78 -29.63 -14.28
CA PRO A 281 9.19 -28.61 -15.14
C PRO A 281 7.81 -28.98 -15.68
N ASN A 282 7.35 -30.23 -15.51
CA ASN A 282 6.00 -30.67 -15.88
C ASN A 282 5.00 -30.57 -14.72
N SER A 283 5.45 -30.11 -13.54
CA SER A 283 4.57 -29.86 -12.41
C SER A 283 3.68 -28.65 -12.67
N GLU A 284 2.37 -28.86 -12.59
CA GLU A 284 1.35 -27.79 -12.67
C GLU A 284 1.09 -27.13 -11.29
N GLU A 285 1.82 -27.51 -10.25
CA GLU A 285 1.71 -26.90 -8.92
C GLU A 285 2.60 -25.65 -8.81
N ASN A 286 2.01 -24.48 -9.09
CA ASN A 286 2.72 -23.20 -9.10
C ASN A 286 2.86 -22.53 -7.71
N SER A 287 2.56 -23.23 -6.61
CA SER A 287 2.71 -22.67 -5.26
C SER A 287 4.16 -22.28 -4.95
N ASN A 288 4.33 -21.27 -4.11
CA ASN A 288 5.64 -20.75 -3.72
C ASN A 288 6.45 -20.17 -4.89
N ASP A 289 5.78 -19.62 -5.89
CA ASP A 289 6.41 -18.90 -6.99
C ASP A 289 6.93 -17.53 -6.55
N ILE A 290 8.09 -17.55 -5.86
CA ILE A 290 8.76 -16.39 -5.30
C ILE A 290 10.28 -16.58 -5.31
N ALA A 291 11.00 -15.52 -5.66
CA ALA A 291 12.45 -15.47 -5.60
C ALA A 291 12.93 -14.07 -5.22
N LEU A 292 14.10 -14.03 -4.60
CA LEU A 292 14.89 -12.82 -4.37
C LEU A 292 16.06 -12.78 -5.33
N VAL A 293 16.37 -11.59 -5.84
CA VAL A 293 17.57 -11.30 -6.62
C VAL A 293 18.42 -10.32 -5.84
N HIS A 294 19.67 -10.70 -5.57
CA HIS A 294 20.67 -9.83 -4.97
C HIS A 294 21.53 -9.22 -6.06
N LEU A 295 21.55 -7.88 -6.13
CA LEU A 295 22.32 -7.15 -7.13
C LEU A 295 23.82 -7.22 -6.82
N SER A 296 24.64 -7.29 -7.86
CA SER A 296 26.11 -7.28 -7.70
C SER A 296 26.67 -5.97 -7.13
N SER A 297 25.88 -4.89 -7.18
CA SER A 297 26.19 -3.60 -6.57
C SER A 297 24.89 -2.85 -6.27
N SER A 298 24.93 -2.01 -5.24
CA SER A 298 23.76 -1.24 -4.81
C SER A 298 23.40 -0.14 -5.81
N LEU A 299 22.11 0.00 -6.08
CA LEU A 299 21.52 1.17 -6.71
C LEU A 299 21.57 2.40 -5.79
N VAL A 300 21.62 3.58 -6.40
CA VAL A 300 21.41 4.85 -5.68
C VAL A 300 19.91 5.12 -5.65
N LEU A 301 19.36 5.37 -4.46
CA LEU A 301 17.95 5.72 -4.33
C LEU A 301 17.72 7.17 -4.76
N THR A 302 16.78 7.36 -5.68
CA THR A 302 16.41 8.66 -6.27
C THR A 302 14.89 8.78 -6.35
N GLU A 303 14.37 9.89 -6.87
CA GLU A 303 12.95 10.05 -7.15
C GLU A 303 12.38 9.02 -8.15
N TYR A 304 13.25 8.36 -8.93
CA TYR A 304 12.87 7.32 -9.90
C TYR A 304 13.19 5.89 -9.44
N ILE A 305 13.95 5.75 -8.34
CA ILE A 305 14.38 4.46 -7.78
C ILE A 305 14.14 4.49 -6.27
N GLN A 306 13.08 3.83 -5.82
CA GLN A 306 12.71 3.71 -4.41
C GLN A 306 12.21 2.28 -4.14
N PRO A 307 12.45 1.72 -2.95
CA PRO A 307 11.91 0.42 -2.61
C PRO A 307 10.40 0.49 -2.30
N VAL A 308 9.69 -0.60 -2.54
CA VAL A 308 8.29 -0.79 -2.10
C VAL A 308 8.26 -1.38 -0.69
N CYS A 309 7.21 -1.10 0.08
CA CYS A 309 7.03 -1.74 1.38
C CYS A 309 6.49 -3.16 1.26
N LEU A 310 6.66 -3.96 2.29
CA LEU A 310 5.96 -5.24 2.45
C LEU A 310 4.62 -5.01 3.20
N PRO A 311 3.64 -5.92 3.08
CA PRO A 311 2.46 -5.93 3.94
C PRO A 311 2.90 -6.00 5.40
N ALA A 312 2.28 -5.27 6.33
CA ALA A 312 2.60 -5.37 7.76
C ALA A 312 2.21 -6.75 8.34
N ALA A 313 2.72 -7.12 9.52
CA ALA A 313 2.42 -8.43 10.10
C ALA A 313 0.92 -8.55 10.44
N GLY A 314 0.25 -9.58 9.92
CA GLY A 314 -1.19 -9.73 10.08
C GLY A 314 -2.04 -8.79 9.24
N GLN A 315 -1.45 -7.96 8.38
CA GLN A 315 -2.21 -7.20 7.38
C GLN A 315 -2.81 -8.17 6.36
N ALA A 316 -4.13 -8.28 6.36
CA ALA A 316 -4.86 -9.12 5.43
C ALA A 316 -5.03 -8.45 4.07
N LEU A 317 -5.22 -9.27 3.03
CA LEU A 317 -5.79 -8.80 1.76
C LEU A 317 -7.27 -8.50 1.96
N VAL A 318 -7.75 -7.43 1.35
CA VAL A 318 -9.16 -7.00 1.44
C VAL A 318 -9.80 -7.28 0.09
N ASP A 319 -10.70 -8.26 0.04
CA ASP A 319 -11.42 -8.61 -1.19
C ASP A 319 -12.20 -7.40 -1.72
N GLY A 320 -12.19 -7.22 -3.05
CA GLY A 320 -12.76 -6.05 -3.72
C GLY A 320 -11.89 -4.80 -3.68
N LYS A 321 -10.83 -4.74 -2.85
CA LYS A 321 -9.90 -3.60 -2.86
C LYS A 321 -9.22 -3.49 -4.21
N ILE A 322 -9.28 -2.31 -4.82
CA ILE A 322 -8.63 -2.01 -6.10
C ILE A 322 -7.18 -1.65 -5.85
N CYS A 323 -6.27 -2.45 -6.41
CA CYS A 323 -4.83 -2.24 -6.36
C CYS A 323 -4.28 -2.05 -7.78
N THR A 324 -2.97 -1.86 -7.91
CA THR A 324 -2.33 -1.60 -9.20
C THR A 324 -1.30 -2.68 -9.52
N VAL A 325 -1.33 -3.16 -10.76
CA VAL A 325 -0.29 -3.99 -11.37
C VAL A 325 0.45 -3.19 -12.45
N THR A 326 1.76 -3.38 -12.55
CA THR A 326 2.60 -2.71 -13.55
C THR A 326 3.59 -3.66 -14.19
N GLY A 327 3.93 -3.40 -15.46
CA GLY A 327 4.94 -4.19 -16.16
C GLY A 327 5.09 -3.83 -17.64
N TRP A 328 6.05 -4.50 -18.29
CA TRP A 328 6.37 -4.37 -19.72
C TRP A 328 5.95 -5.60 -20.54
N GLY A 329 5.09 -6.43 -19.97
CA GLY A 329 4.56 -7.60 -20.64
C GLY A 329 3.76 -7.27 -21.89
N ASN A 330 3.27 -8.32 -22.54
CA ASN A 330 2.52 -8.20 -23.77
C ASN A 330 1.22 -7.42 -23.51
N THR A 331 0.93 -6.41 -24.34
CA THR A 331 -0.31 -5.61 -24.25
C THR A 331 -1.56 -6.36 -24.72
N GLN A 332 -1.36 -7.52 -25.37
CA GLN A 332 -2.38 -8.48 -25.79
C GLN A 332 -1.76 -9.88 -25.73
N TYR A 333 -2.53 -10.96 -25.54
CA TYR A 333 -1.97 -12.32 -25.40
C TYR A 333 -1.01 -12.71 -26.54
N TYR A 334 -1.41 -12.48 -27.80
CA TYR A 334 -0.56 -12.67 -29.00
C TYR A 334 0.13 -11.37 -29.48
N GLY A 335 0.32 -10.43 -28.56
CA GLY A 335 0.89 -9.11 -28.83
C GLY A 335 2.41 -9.05 -28.64
N GLN A 336 2.92 -7.83 -28.70
CA GLN A 336 4.31 -7.50 -28.35
C GLN A 336 4.37 -6.89 -26.95
N GLN A 337 5.54 -7.02 -26.32
CA GLN A 337 5.87 -6.34 -25.08
C GLN A 337 5.73 -4.83 -25.21
N ALA A 338 5.33 -4.17 -24.12
CA ALA A 338 5.20 -2.72 -24.11
C ALA A 338 6.57 -2.04 -24.17
N GLY A 339 6.73 -1.05 -25.05
CA GLY A 339 7.95 -0.23 -25.10
C GLY A 339 8.11 0.70 -23.90
N VAL A 340 6.98 1.13 -23.33
CA VAL A 340 6.85 1.95 -22.12
C VAL A 340 6.13 1.14 -21.05
N LEU A 341 6.51 1.33 -19.78
CA LEU A 341 5.91 0.64 -18.64
C LEU A 341 4.40 0.93 -18.58
N GLN A 342 3.59 -0.10 -18.40
CA GLN A 342 2.13 0.03 -18.28
C GLN A 342 1.70 0.02 -16.82
N GLU A 343 0.56 0.65 -16.52
CA GLU A 343 -0.15 0.51 -15.25
C GLU A 343 -1.62 0.12 -15.45
N ALA A 344 -2.12 -0.81 -14.62
CA ALA A 344 -3.51 -1.27 -14.66
C ALA A 344 -4.07 -1.44 -13.25
N ARG A 345 -5.34 -1.03 -13.05
CA ARG A 345 -6.03 -1.13 -11.77
C ARG A 345 -7.03 -2.27 -11.79
N VAL A 346 -6.87 -3.22 -10.87
CA VAL A 346 -7.73 -4.41 -10.78
C VAL A 346 -8.11 -4.67 -9.31
N PRO A 347 -9.35 -5.14 -9.04
CA PRO A 347 -9.77 -5.52 -7.70
C PRO A 347 -9.24 -6.90 -7.31
N ILE A 348 -9.00 -7.10 -6.02
CA ILE A 348 -8.77 -8.43 -5.44
C ILE A 348 -10.07 -9.24 -5.51
N ILE A 349 -9.98 -10.50 -5.94
CA ILE A 349 -11.09 -11.45 -6.00
C ILE A 349 -10.91 -12.48 -4.88
N SER A 350 -11.98 -12.79 -4.14
CA SER A 350 -11.93 -13.79 -3.08
C SER A 350 -11.59 -15.18 -3.63
N ASN A 351 -10.88 -15.99 -2.85
CA ASN A 351 -10.54 -17.36 -3.24
C ASN A 351 -11.78 -18.23 -3.45
N ASP A 352 -12.89 -17.98 -2.75
CA ASP A 352 -14.16 -18.69 -2.95
C ASP A 352 -14.71 -18.50 -4.37
N VAL A 353 -14.68 -17.26 -4.88
CA VAL A 353 -15.09 -16.95 -6.25
C VAL A 353 -14.08 -17.54 -7.24
N CYS A 354 -12.80 -17.32 -7.00
CA CYS A 354 -11.77 -17.70 -7.97
C CYS A 354 -11.57 -19.23 -8.08
N ASN A 355 -11.85 -19.98 -7.01
CA ASN A 355 -11.90 -21.44 -7.04
C ASN A 355 -13.23 -22.01 -7.52
N GLY A 356 -14.23 -21.17 -7.80
CA GLY A 356 -15.47 -21.59 -8.43
C GLY A 356 -15.23 -22.28 -9.78
N PRO A 357 -16.16 -23.15 -10.22
CA PRO A 357 -16.01 -23.94 -11.45
C PRO A 357 -15.91 -23.10 -12.71
N ASP A 358 -16.54 -21.91 -12.72
CA ASP A 358 -16.49 -20.98 -13.86
C ASP A 358 -15.15 -20.24 -13.96
N PHE A 359 -14.38 -20.20 -12.87
CA PHE A 359 -13.07 -19.56 -12.78
C PHE A 359 -11.95 -20.58 -12.93
N TYR A 360 -11.18 -20.86 -11.88
CA TYR A 360 -10.03 -21.76 -11.91
C TYR A 360 -10.28 -23.11 -11.25
N GLY A 361 -11.49 -23.38 -10.72
CA GLY A 361 -11.88 -24.73 -10.27
C GLY A 361 -10.88 -25.39 -9.32
N ASN A 362 -10.71 -24.85 -8.11
CA ASN A 362 -9.79 -25.35 -7.07
C ASN A 362 -8.27 -25.34 -7.40
N GLN A 363 -7.85 -24.65 -8.47
CA GLN A 363 -6.43 -24.47 -8.78
C GLN A 363 -5.75 -23.39 -7.91
N ILE A 364 -6.51 -22.46 -7.32
CA ILE A 364 -5.95 -21.38 -6.48
C ILE A 364 -5.64 -21.92 -5.09
N LYS A 365 -4.34 -22.03 -4.79
CA LYS A 365 -3.80 -22.61 -3.55
C LYS A 365 -3.69 -21.56 -2.43
N PRO A 366 -3.49 -21.97 -1.14
CA PRO A 366 -3.57 -21.06 0.00
C PRO A 366 -2.66 -19.82 -0.04
N LYS A 367 -1.45 -19.93 -0.63
CA LYS A 367 -0.49 -18.82 -0.76
C LYS A 367 -0.60 -18.07 -2.10
N MET A 368 -1.72 -18.23 -2.79
CA MET A 368 -2.08 -17.53 -4.01
C MET A 368 -3.38 -16.75 -3.81
N PHE A 369 -3.59 -15.75 -4.65
CA PHE A 369 -4.86 -15.05 -4.77
C PHE A 369 -5.08 -14.55 -6.19
N CYS A 370 -6.31 -14.16 -6.50
CA CYS A 370 -6.68 -13.63 -7.81
C CYS A 370 -6.92 -12.12 -7.76
N ALA A 371 -6.63 -11.44 -8.86
CA ALA A 371 -7.06 -10.08 -9.08
C ALA A 371 -7.40 -9.83 -10.54
N GLY A 372 -8.48 -9.11 -10.80
CA GLY A 372 -9.00 -8.92 -12.15
C GLY A 372 -10.49 -8.58 -12.15
N TYR A 373 -11.06 -8.44 -13.34
CA TYR A 373 -12.50 -8.27 -13.50
C TYR A 373 -13.13 -9.57 -14.00
N PRO A 374 -14.31 -9.99 -13.50
CA PRO A 374 -15.02 -11.16 -14.03
C PRO A 374 -15.25 -11.10 -15.55
N GLU A 375 -15.44 -9.89 -16.09
CA GLU A 375 -15.64 -9.62 -17.51
C GLU A 375 -14.35 -9.73 -18.34
N GLY A 376 -13.18 -9.78 -17.69
CA GLY A 376 -11.87 -9.71 -18.34
C GLY A 376 -11.49 -8.29 -18.76
N GLY A 377 -10.74 -8.17 -19.85
CA GLY A 377 -10.32 -6.89 -20.44
C GLY A 377 -9.07 -6.26 -19.82
N ILE A 378 -8.96 -6.23 -18.49
CA ILE A 378 -7.78 -5.69 -17.78
C ILE A 378 -7.13 -6.80 -16.95
N ASP A 379 -5.87 -7.11 -17.25
CA ASP A 379 -5.11 -8.19 -16.63
C ASP A 379 -3.59 -7.98 -16.81
N ALA A 380 -2.79 -8.72 -16.05
CA ALA A 380 -1.37 -8.90 -16.35
C ALA A 380 -1.19 -9.91 -17.49
N CYS A 381 -0.02 -9.91 -18.14
CA CYS A 381 0.25 -10.84 -19.24
C CYS A 381 1.70 -11.34 -19.28
N GLN A 382 2.05 -12.10 -20.32
CA GLN A 382 3.38 -12.65 -20.50
C GLN A 382 4.45 -11.53 -20.51
N GLY A 383 5.44 -11.64 -19.62
CA GLY A 383 6.48 -10.62 -19.39
C GLY A 383 6.23 -9.77 -18.14
N ASP A 384 5.00 -9.70 -17.62
CA ASP A 384 4.72 -9.02 -16.35
C ASP A 384 5.06 -9.88 -15.13
N SER A 385 5.23 -11.19 -15.33
CA SER A 385 5.69 -12.17 -14.34
C SER A 385 6.80 -11.66 -13.43
N GLY A 386 6.68 -11.89 -12.12
CA GLY A 386 7.59 -11.36 -11.11
C GLY A 386 7.39 -9.88 -10.78
N GLY A 387 6.59 -9.16 -11.56
CA GLY A 387 6.25 -7.77 -11.35
C GLY A 387 5.34 -7.51 -10.15
N PRO A 388 5.23 -6.24 -9.73
CA PRO A 388 4.47 -5.84 -8.55
C PRO A 388 2.96 -5.88 -8.76
N PHE A 389 2.25 -6.39 -7.75
CA PHE A 389 0.88 -6.02 -7.44
C PHE A 389 0.86 -5.24 -6.12
N VAL A 390 0.57 -3.94 -6.20
CA VAL A 390 0.73 -3.01 -5.08
C VAL A 390 -0.56 -2.33 -4.68
N CYS A 391 -0.80 -2.28 -3.38
CA CYS A 391 -1.95 -1.63 -2.76
C CYS A 391 -1.49 -0.46 -1.90
N GLU A 392 -2.18 0.67 -1.97
CA GLU A 392 -1.95 1.82 -1.09
C GLU A 392 -2.77 1.68 0.20
N ASP A 393 -2.18 2.05 1.33
CA ASP A 393 -2.88 2.21 2.61
C ASP A 393 -2.26 3.34 3.44
N SER A 394 -2.95 3.72 4.51
CA SER A 394 -2.49 4.75 5.46
C SER A 394 -2.33 4.21 6.89
N ILE A 395 -2.17 2.89 7.07
CA ILE A 395 -2.10 2.29 8.42
C ILE A 395 -0.88 2.76 9.21
N SER A 396 0.17 3.26 8.51
CA SER A 396 1.37 3.89 9.09
C SER A 396 1.26 5.41 9.23
N ARG A 397 0.04 5.96 9.33
CA ARG A 397 -0.29 7.41 9.36
C ARG A 397 0.09 8.23 8.13
N THR A 398 0.83 7.63 7.21
CA THR A 398 1.27 8.20 5.94
C THR A 398 0.91 7.21 4.84
N PRO A 399 0.41 7.68 3.68
CA PRO A 399 0.12 6.81 2.54
C PRO A 399 1.38 6.07 2.11
N ARG A 400 1.29 4.74 1.99
CA ARG A 400 2.38 3.88 1.51
C ARG A 400 1.84 2.82 0.58
N TRP A 401 2.61 2.54 -0.47
CA TRP A 401 2.40 1.41 -1.36
C TRP A 401 3.09 0.17 -0.81
N ARG A 402 2.33 -0.92 -0.71
CA ARG A 402 2.81 -2.22 -0.25
C ARG A 402 2.69 -3.26 -1.34
N LEU A 403 3.71 -4.10 -1.46
CA LEU A 403 3.75 -5.22 -2.39
C LEU A 403 2.92 -6.38 -1.83
N CYS A 404 1.66 -6.43 -2.23
CA CYS A 404 0.70 -7.41 -1.75
C CYS A 404 0.75 -8.71 -2.57
N GLY A 405 1.14 -8.62 -3.84
CA GLY A 405 1.25 -9.75 -4.74
C GLY A 405 2.44 -9.67 -5.69
N ILE A 406 2.82 -10.83 -6.23
CA ILE A 406 3.79 -10.97 -7.32
C ILE A 406 3.04 -11.61 -8.48
N VAL A 407 3.11 -11.02 -9.67
CA VAL A 407 2.50 -11.60 -10.88
C VAL A 407 3.08 -12.99 -11.11
N SER A 408 2.23 -14.03 -11.14
CA SER A 408 2.69 -15.42 -11.22
C SER A 408 2.20 -16.09 -12.51
N TRP A 409 0.89 -16.28 -12.68
CA TRP A 409 0.33 -16.98 -13.84
C TRP A 409 -1.11 -16.57 -14.15
N GLY A 410 -1.65 -17.07 -15.27
CA GLY A 410 -3.03 -16.91 -15.69
C GLY A 410 -3.32 -17.79 -16.91
N THR A 411 -4.59 -18.10 -17.16
CA THR A 411 -4.99 -18.77 -18.42
C THR A 411 -5.29 -17.72 -19.48
N GLY A 412 -4.43 -17.62 -20.48
CA GLY A 412 -4.49 -16.52 -21.44
C GLY A 412 -4.12 -15.19 -20.78
N CYS A 413 -4.61 -14.09 -21.33
CA CYS A 413 -4.57 -12.78 -20.69
C CYS A 413 -5.90 -12.05 -20.93
N ALA A 414 -6.44 -11.41 -19.89
CA ALA A 414 -7.64 -10.57 -19.99
C ALA A 414 -8.91 -11.31 -20.49
N LEU A 415 -8.96 -12.64 -20.32
CA LEU A 415 -10.14 -13.44 -20.64
C LEU A 415 -11.18 -13.31 -19.52
N ALA A 416 -12.46 -13.34 -19.90
CA ALA A 416 -13.55 -13.40 -18.93
C ALA A 416 -13.39 -14.61 -18.01
N GLN A 417 -13.62 -14.41 -16.72
CA GLN A 417 -13.54 -15.43 -15.66
C GLN A 417 -12.17 -16.14 -15.57
N LYS A 418 -11.10 -15.56 -16.12
CA LYS A 418 -9.72 -16.04 -15.96
C LYS A 418 -8.82 -14.88 -15.52
N PRO A 419 -9.02 -14.36 -14.29
CA PRO A 419 -8.21 -13.26 -13.77
C PRO A 419 -6.75 -13.67 -13.57
N GLY A 420 -5.84 -12.70 -13.47
CA GLY A 420 -4.46 -12.97 -13.10
C GLY A 420 -4.34 -13.58 -11.70
N VAL A 421 -3.38 -14.50 -11.55
CA VAL A 421 -3.07 -15.18 -10.29
C VAL A 421 -1.71 -14.69 -9.79
N TYR A 422 -1.68 -14.39 -8.49
CA TYR A 422 -0.56 -13.74 -7.83
C TYR A 422 -0.09 -14.55 -6.63
N THR A 423 1.23 -14.59 -6.41
CA THR A 423 1.79 -15.08 -5.15
C THR A 423 1.45 -14.10 -4.02
N LYS A 424 0.87 -14.60 -2.92
CA LYS A 424 0.45 -13.78 -1.77
C LYS A 424 1.63 -13.44 -0.87
N VAL A 425 2.17 -12.22 -1.00
CA VAL A 425 3.44 -11.82 -0.37
C VAL A 425 3.40 -11.85 1.16
N SER A 426 2.24 -11.59 1.78
CA SER A 426 2.08 -11.65 3.24
C SER A 426 2.51 -13.01 3.83
N ASP A 427 2.30 -14.09 3.07
CA ASP A 427 2.55 -15.46 3.52
C ASP A 427 4.03 -15.86 3.39
N PHE A 428 4.86 -14.99 2.78
CA PHE A 428 6.29 -15.18 2.60
C PHE A 428 7.14 -14.13 3.34
N ARG A 429 6.54 -13.28 4.18
CA ARG A 429 7.27 -12.23 4.93
C ARG A 429 8.50 -12.79 5.66
N GLU A 430 8.30 -13.84 6.46
CA GLU A 430 9.38 -14.45 7.23
C GLU A 430 10.45 -15.09 6.33
N TRP A 431 10.03 -15.74 5.24
CA TRP A 431 10.95 -16.29 4.23
C TRP A 431 11.84 -15.18 3.64
N ILE A 432 11.25 -14.03 3.27
CA ILE A 432 11.99 -12.87 2.75
C ILE A 432 13.02 -12.36 3.77
N PHE A 433 12.59 -12.09 5.01
CA PHE A 433 13.50 -11.57 6.04
C PHE A 433 14.63 -12.54 6.36
N GLN A 434 14.31 -13.83 6.48
CA GLN A 434 15.30 -14.86 6.75
C GLN A 434 16.26 -15.05 5.58
N ALA A 435 15.77 -14.98 4.33
CA ALA A 435 16.59 -15.14 3.14
C ALA A 435 17.63 -14.05 2.97
N ILE A 436 17.21 -12.80 3.14
CA ILE A 436 18.13 -11.65 3.08
C ILE A 436 19.19 -11.73 4.17
N LYS A 437 18.83 -12.18 5.38
CA LYS A 437 19.79 -12.35 6.49
C LYS A 437 20.76 -13.51 6.25
N THR A 438 20.26 -14.64 5.76
CA THR A 438 21.04 -15.88 5.59
C THR A 438 21.98 -15.81 4.40
N HIS A 439 21.57 -15.12 3.33
CA HIS A 439 22.24 -15.13 2.04
C HIS A 439 22.76 -13.74 1.62
N SER A 440 23.09 -12.86 2.58
CA SER A 440 23.54 -11.49 2.30
C SER A 440 24.80 -11.42 1.44
N GLU A 441 25.68 -12.41 1.56
CA GLU A 441 26.95 -12.51 0.81
C GLU A 441 26.98 -13.72 -0.13
N ALA A 442 25.83 -14.35 -0.38
CA ALA A 442 25.76 -15.51 -1.25
C ALA A 442 26.08 -15.14 -2.71
N SER A 443 26.39 -16.15 -3.52
CA SER A 443 26.57 -16.00 -4.97
C SER A 443 26.01 -17.24 -5.67
N GLY A 444 25.44 -17.05 -6.85
CA GLY A 444 24.83 -18.14 -7.62
C GLY A 444 23.34 -18.38 -7.35
N MET A 445 22.83 -19.49 -7.87
CA MET A 445 21.46 -19.94 -7.62
C MET A 445 21.40 -20.65 -6.26
N VAL A 446 20.60 -20.13 -5.34
CA VAL A 446 20.45 -20.64 -3.97
C VAL A 446 18.98 -21.00 -3.74
N THR A 447 18.75 -22.09 -3.03
CA THR A 447 17.41 -22.51 -2.61
C THR A 447 17.20 -22.19 -1.14
N GLN A 448 16.00 -21.75 -0.78
CA GLN A 448 15.58 -21.58 0.62
C GLN A 448 14.13 -22.02 0.83
N LEU A 449 13.89 -22.74 1.92
CA LEU A 449 12.55 -23.19 2.33
C LEU A 449 11.85 -22.17 3.22
#